data_AF-A0A428S8M9-F1
#
_entry.id   AF-A0A428S8M9-F1
#
_cell.length_a   1.000
_cell.length_b   1.000
_cell.length_c   1.000
_cell.angle_alpha   90.00
_cell.angle_beta   90.00
_cell.angle_gamma   90.00
#
_symmetry.space_group_name_H-M   'P 1'
#
loop_
_entity.id
_entity.type
_entity.pdbx_description
1 polymer ?
#
loop_
_entity_poly.entity_id
_entity_poly.type
_entity_poly.pdbx_seq_one_letter_code
_entity_poly.pdbx_strand_id
1 'polypeptide(L)'
;MRLTTPFSAILAFALTVNGLDLSESQDSDPSVWPAQETHSHEARDTRVWNRPEKRQSGWNPPSNLVTPLKQVWDHCKATYSNGLFGFRNYGWDQIRATSGSINVCVRWESSTPVTEAQRNQIATVYNQQYQKWFQWVYGFDGFPYSNIKVNVVGWAVRDRSLLQGSTSGIDVYTDRDSEGAPQCAPACGRFFHQNGDYSQCPGGASRHYDQSLWLTDGFGGGAGGDWGQRMGREYFMSSIGLSDVQILLHEMGHTFGLDDFYDWVPSGVSTFIMLAGSSSRITDFDGWMLRNWWYELKRNRGW
;
A
#
# COMPACT_ATOMS: atom_id res chain seq x y z
N MET A 1 -7.08 40.79 4.99
CA MET A 1 -5.95 39.84 4.97
C MET A 1 -6.47 38.57 5.66
N ARG A 2 -6.93 37.59 4.88
CA ARG A 2 -7.55 36.37 5.40
C ARG A 2 -6.44 35.37 5.69
N LEU A 3 -6.28 35.02 6.96
CA LEU A 3 -5.41 33.94 7.43
C LEU A 3 -6.18 32.64 7.24
N THR A 4 -5.71 31.79 6.32
CA THR A 4 -6.14 30.40 6.19
C THR A 4 -5.28 29.55 7.13
N THR A 5 -5.88 29.05 8.20
CA THR A 5 -5.31 28.02 9.07
C THR A 5 -5.45 26.64 8.41
N PRO A 6 -4.41 25.78 8.41
CA PRO A 6 -4.56 24.41 7.96
C PRO A 6 -5.36 23.63 9.01
N PHE A 7 -6.38 22.89 8.55
CA PHE A 7 -7.16 21.98 9.38
C PHE A 7 -6.33 20.71 9.62
N SER A 8 -5.80 20.55 10.83
CA SER A 8 -5.43 19.22 11.34
C SER A 8 -6.72 18.48 11.70
N ALA A 9 -7.03 17.41 10.98
CA ALA A 9 -8.13 16.51 11.32
C ALA A 9 -7.77 15.72 12.58
N ILE A 10 -8.23 16.18 13.75
CA ILE A 10 -8.16 15.41 14.99
C ILE A 10 -9.30 14.39 14.95
N LEU A 11 -8.92 13.17 14.58
CA LEU A 11 -9.72 11.97 14.63
C LEU A 11 -10.00 11.61 16.11
N ALA A 12 -11.22 11.82 16.59
CA ALA A 12 -11.63 11.34 17.91
C ALA A 12 -11.92 9.83 17.84
N PHE A 13 -10.91 9.00 18.12
CA PHE A 13 -11.05 7.54 18.20
C PHE A 13 -11.20 7.06 19.64
N ALA A 14 -12.05 6.03 19.80
CA ALA A 14 -12.05 5.17 20.97
C ALA A 14 -10.64 4.56 21.17
N LEU A 15 -10.26 4.39 22.43
CA LEU A 15 -8.92 3.98 22.87
C LEU A 15 -8.37 2.78 22.06
N THR A 16 -7.16 2.98 21.48
CA THR A 16 -6.22 2.00 20.89
C THR A 16 -6.15 1.81 19.36
N VAL A 17 -6.55 2.76 18.52
CA VAL A 17 -6.09 2.79 17.11
C VAL A 17 -4.76 3.56 17.04
N ASN A 18 -3.63 2.84 16.97
CA ASN A 18 -2.34 3.42 16.62
C ASN A 18 -2.15 3.16 15.13
N GLY A 19 -2.43 4.14 14.26
CA GLY A 19 -1.95 4.10 12.87
C GLY A 19 -0.50 4.55 12.83
N LEU A 20 0.29 3.99 11.91
CA LEU A 20 1.61 4.54 11.58
C LEU A 20 1.53 5.08 10.17
N ASP A 21 1.44 6.40 10.06
CA ASP A 21 1.47 7.10 8.78
C ASP A 21 2.93 7.36 8.42
N LEU A 22 3.41 6.66 7.41
CA LEU A 22 4.77 6.80 6.86
C LEU A 22 4.78 7.60 5.56
N SER A 23 3.60 7.87 5.00
CA SER A 23 3.41 8.77 3.87
C SER A 23 3.44 10.20 4.38
N GLU A 24 4.17 11.06 3.69
CA GLU A 24 4.22 12.48 3.95
C GLU A 24 3.11 13.23 3.20
N SER A 25 2.68 14.37 3.74
CA SER A 25 1.57 15.14 3.15
C SER A 25 1.82 15.58 1.70
N GLN A 26 3.08 15.65 1.30
CA GLN A 26 3.56 16.02 -0.02
C GLN A 26 3.15 15.00 -1.09
N ASP A 27 2.90 13.73 -0.73
CA ASP A 27 2.41 12.72 -1.67
C ASP A 27 1.04 13.08 -2.23
N SER A 28 0.24 13.85 -1.48
CA SER A 28 -1.07 14.32 -1.92
C SER A 28 -1.00 15.47 -2.93
N ASP A 29 0.17 16.08 -3.14
CA ASP A 29 0.39 17.15 -4.09
C ASP A 29 0.63 16.59 -5.51
N PRO A 30 -0.27 16.85 -6.48
CA PRO A 30 -0.11 16.38 -7.85
C PRO A 30 1.18 16.85 -8.53
N SER A 31 1.80 17.94 -8.07
CA SER A 31 3.02 18.51 -8.66
C SER A 31 4.28 17.68 -8.40
N VAL A 32 4.25 16.81 -7.38
CA VAL A 32 5.33 15.86 -7.09
C VAL A 32 5.37 14.73 -8.13
N TRP A 33 4.23 14.43 -8.76
CA TRP A 33 4.06 13.31 -9.66
C TRP A 33 4.18 13.75 -11.13
N PRO A 34 5.27 13.42 -11.85
CA PRO A 34 5.36 13.70 -13.26
C PRO A 34 4.35 12.86 -14.05
N ALA A 35 4.00 13.32 -15.24
CA ALA A 35 3.14 12.55 -16.14
C ALA A 35 3.77 11.19 -16.45
N GLN A 36 2.99 10.12 -16.30
CA GLN A 36 3.50 8.77 -16.45
C GLN A 36 3.75 8.43 -17.92
N GLU A 37 4.92 7.87 -18.23
CA GLU A 37 5.21 7.35 -19.56
C GLU A 37 4.31 6.17 -19.90
N THR A 38 3.77 6.14 -21.12
CA THR A 38 2.85 5.11 -21.59
C THR A 38 3.60 3.84 -21.99
N HIS A 39 3.92 2.99 -21.01
CA HIS A 39 4.39 1.63 -21.28
C HIS A 39 3.22 0.65 -21.09
N SER A 40 2.66 0.16 -22.20
CA SER A 40 1.55 -0.79 -22.19
C SER A 40 2.00 -2.19 -21.72
N HIS A 41 1.08 -2.96 -21.15
CA HIS A 41 1.30 -4.34 -20.69
C HIS A 41 1.81 -5.33 -21.78
N GLU A 42 1.88 -4.93 -23.06
CA GLU A 42 2.26 -5.83 -24.16
C GLU A 42 3.76 -6.11 -24.25
N ALA A 43 4.60 -5.29 -23.63
CA ALA A 43 5.98 -5.69 -23.43
C ALA A 43 5.97 -6.79 -22.37
N ARG A 44 6.10 -8.07 -22.80
CA ARG A 44 6.70 -9.10 -21.95
C ARG A 44 7.93 -8.45 -21.35
N ASP A 45 7.86 -8.12 -20.07
CA ASP A 45 9.02 -7.60 -19.38
C ASP A 45 10.01 -8.76 -19.29
N THR A 46 10.83 -8.91 -20.32
CA THR A 46 11.93 -9.86 -20.37
C THR A 46 13.04 -9.45 -19.39
N ARG A 47 12.79 -8.47 -18.50
CA ARG A 47 13.66 -7.99 -17.45
C ARG A 47 13.16 -8.28 -16.04
N VAL A 48 12.51 -9.44 -15.87
CA VAL A 48 12.49 -10.26 -14.63
C VAL A 48 13.91 -10.73 -14.21
N TRP A 49 14.97 -9.98 -14.58
CA TRP A 49 16.37 -10.22 -14.21
C TRP A 49 16.64 -10.00 -12.70
N ASN A 50 15.63 -9.58 -11.93
CA ASN A 50 15.75 -9.41 -10.48
C ASN A 50 14.96 -10.42 -9.65
N ARG A 51 14.37 -11.45 -10.27
CA ARG A 51 14.13 -12.68 -9.51
C ARG A 51 15.51 -13.21 -9.12
N PRO A 52 15.84 -13.37 -7.84
CA PRO A 52 17.01 -14.17 -7.51
C PRO A 52 16.73 -15.56 -8.08
N GLU A 53 17.45 -15.96 -9.13
CA GLU A 53 17.44 -17.35 -9.60
C GLU A 53 17.86 -18.31 -8.46
N LYS A 54 18.44 -17.77 -7.38
CA LYS A 54 18.90 -18.49 -6.20
C LYS A 54 18.26 -17.92 -4.94
N ARG A 55 17.72 -18.80 -4.10
CA ARG A 55 17.36 -18.48 -2.72
C ARG A 55 18.55 -17.79 -2.06
N GLN A 56 18.32 -16.61 -1.49
CA GLN A 56 19.34 -15.89 -0.73
C GLN A 56 19.00 -15.95 0.75
N SER A 57 19.96 -16.36 1.57
CA SER A 57 19.90 -16.24 3.03
C SER A 57 20.75 -15.08 3.50
N GLY A 58 20.28 -14.34 4.50
CA GLY A 58 21.06 -13.27 5.11
C GLY A 58 21.09 -11.96 4.32
N TRP A 59 21.69 -10.94 4.95
CA TRP A 59 21.85 -9.60 4.39
C TRP A 59 23.13 -9.52 3.57
N ASN A 60 22.99 -9.38 2.25
CA ASN A 60 24.10 -9.26 1.30
C ASN A 60 23.67 -8.47 0.05
N PRO A 61 23.42 -7.15 0.17
CA PRO A 61 23.09 -6.32 -0.99
C PRO A 61 24.32 -6.08 -1.90
N PRO A 62 24.11 -5.68 -3.17
CA PRO A 62 25.18 -5.21 -4.05
C PRO A 62 26.04 -4.14 -3.36
N SER A 63 27.35 -4.16 -3.62
CA SER A 63 28.31 -3.31 -2.90
C SER A 63 28.02 -1.82 -3.03
N ASN A 64 27.49 -1.39 -4.18
CA ASN A 64 27.08 0.01 -4.42
C ASN A 64 25.82 0.41 -3.64
N LEU A 65 25.01 -0.55 -3.15
CA LEU A 65 23.81 -0.29 -2.37
C LEU A 65 24.02 -0.41 -0.87
N VAL A 66 25.12 -1.01 -0.40
CA VAL A 66 25.41 -1.21 1.04
C VAL A 66 25.32 0.10 1.82
N THR A 67 26.03 1.14 1.37
CA THR A 67 26.07 2.46 2.04
C THR A 67 24.71 3.14 2.07
N PRO A 68 24.02 3.37 0.93
CA PRO A 68 22.73 4.04 0.94
C PRO A 68 21.66 3.25 1.72
N LEU A 69 21.64 1.92 1.66
CA LEU A 69 20.69 1.11 2.44
C LEU A 69 20.93 1.25 3.94
N LYS A 70 22.19 1.32 4.38
CA LYS A 70 22.53 1.56 5.78
C LYS A 70 22.06 2.94 6.24
N GLN A 71 22.24 3.98 5.40
CA GLN A 71 21.77 5.33 5.71
C GLN A 71 20.24 5.38 5.90
N VAL A 72 19.49 4.76 4.98
CA VAL A 72 18.03 4.63 5.10
C VAL A 72 17.65 3.95 6.39
N TRP A 73 18.25 2.80 6.69
CA TRP A 73 17.88 2.05 7.89
C TRP A 73 18.21 2.80 9.19
N ASP A 74 19.36 3.48 9.25
CA ASP A 74 19.73 4.29 10.39
C ASP A 74 18.80 5.51 10.53
N HIS A 75 18.38 6.11 9.41
CA HIS A 75 17.37 7.17 9.40
C HIS A 75 16.04 6.67 9.96
N CYS A 76 15.47 5.59 9.41
CA CYS A 76 14.20 5.03 9.90
C CYS A 76 14.25 4.70 11.40
N LYS A 77 15.35 4.10 11.88
CA LYS A 77 15.52 3.83 13.32
C LYS A 77 15.57 5.11 14.15
N ALA A 78 16.20 6.17 13.67
CA ALA A 78 16.26 7.44 14.39
C ALA A 78 14.87 8.10 14.44
N THR A 79 14.20 8.20 13.29
CA THR A 79 12.89 8.84 13.11
C THR A 79 11.80 8.12 13.91
N TYR A 80 11.77 6.79 13.88
CA TYR A 80 10.70 6.00 14.50
C TYR A 80 11.15 5.17 15.71
N SER A 81 12.26 5.55 16.37
CA SER A 81 12.89 4.80 17.48
C SER A 81 11.93 4.35 18.59
N ASN A 82 10.84 5.09 18.83
CA ASN A 82 9.85 4.78 19.88
C ASN A 82 8.73 3.82 19.44
N GLY A 83 8.68 3.43 18.16
CA GLY A 83 7.52 2.71 17.60
C GLY A 83 7.80 1.78 16.42
N LEU A 84 8.98 1.85 15.79
CA LEU A 84 9.33 1.09 14.59
C LEU A 84 9.06 -0.41 14.75
N PHE A 85 9.62 -1.01 15.81
CA PHE A 85 9.36 -2.39 16.18
C PHE A 85 8.16 -2.53 17.13
N GLY A 86 7.62 -1.45 17.69
CA GLY A 86 6.43 -1.53 18.53
C GLY A 86 5.15 -1.79 17.72
N PHE A 87 5.08 -1.21 16.53
CA PHE A 87 3.93 -1.26 15.64
C PHE A 87 3.71 -2.67 15.04
N ARG A 88 2.47 -3.13 15.05
CA ARG A 88 2.08 -4.53 14.77
C ARG A 88 1.06 -4.66 13.63
N ASN A 89 0.93 -3.62 12.80
CA ASN A 89 -0.01 -3.63 11.69
C ASN A 89 0.62 -3.30 10.34
N TYR A 90 1.96 -3.34 10.20
CA TYR A 90 2.58 -3.27 8.89
C TYR A 90 2.03 -4.36 7.98
N GLY A 91 2.09 -4.18 6.66
CA GLY A 91 1.77 -5.21 5.68
C GLY A 91 2.45 -6.55 5.98
N TRP A 92 3.64 -6.55 6.59
CA TRP A 92 4.32 -7.73 7.11
C TRP A 92 3.52 -8.49 8.18
N ASP A 93 2.96 -7.79 9.16
CA ASP A 93 2.12 -8.38 10.20
C ASP A 93 0.79 -8.87 9.62
N GLN A 94 0.23 -8.14 8.64
CA GLN A 94 -1.00 -8.51 7.94
C GLN A 94 -0.83 -9.84 7.22
N ILE A 95 0.19 -9.97 6.35
CA ILE A 95 0.45 -11.24 5.63
C ILE A 95 0.82 -12.40 6.56
N ARG A 96 1.39 -12.13 7.75
CA ARG A 96 1.64 -13.15 8.77
C ARG A 96 0.34 -13.61 9.42
N ALA A 97 -0.53 -12.68 9.79
CA ALA A 97 -1.81 -12.98 10.43
C ALA A 97 -2.76 -13.79 9.52
N THR A 98 -2.70 -13.55 8.21
CA THR A 98 -3.57 -14.20 7.22
C THR A 98 -2.93 -15.41 6.54
N SER A 99 -1.70 -15.78 6.92
CA SER A 99 -0.95 -16.87 6.26
C SER A 99 -0.75 -16.67 4.75
N GLY A 100 -0.47 -15.44 4.32
CA GLY A 100 -0.10 -15.13 2.94
C GLY A 100 -1.25 -14.61 2.07
N SER A 101 -2.20 -13.88 2.65
CA SER A 101 -3.19 -13.13 1.87
C SER A 101 -3.38 -11.69 2.36
N ILE A 102 -3.92 -10.84 1.50
CA ILE A 102 -4.37 -9.50 1.84
C ILE A 102 -5.77 -9.36 1.26
N ASN A 103 -6.76 -9.16 2.12
CA ASN A 103 -8.12 -8.86 1.74
C ASN A 103 -8.31 -7.34 1.70
N VAL A 104 -8.90 -6.85 0.61
CA VAL A 104 -8.98 -5.43 0.29
C VAL A 104 -10.44 -5.05 0.14
N CYS A 105 -10.84 -3.95 0.78
CA CYS A 105 -12.13 -3.33 0.54
C CYS A 105 -11.96 -2.01 -0.21
N VAL A 106 -12.58 -1.88 -1.38
CA VAL A 106 -12.50 -0.66 -2.20
C VAL A 106 -13.49 0.37 -1.67
N ARG A 107 -13.02 1.57 -1.35
CA ARG A 107 -13.84 2.76 -1.09
C ARG A 107 -13.96 3.58 -2.36
N TRP A 108 -15.11 3.50 -3.02
CA TRP A 108 -15.38 4.21 -4.26
C TRP A 108 -16.01 5.57 -3.94
N GLU A 109 -15.16 6.57 -3.72
CA GLU A 109 -15.58 7.94 -3.36
C GLU A 109 -15.91 8.77 -4.61
N SER A 110 -16.75 8.20 -5.47
CA SER A 110 -17.14 8.78 -6.76
C SER A 110 -18.63 8.61 -7.02
N SER A 111 -19.20 9.52 -7.82
CA SER A 111 -20.57 9.41 -8.35
C SER A 111 -20.59 8.75 -9.72
N THR A 112 -19.42 8.48 -10.30
CA THR A 112 -19.32 7.78 -11.57
C THR A 112 -19.69 6.32 -11.37
N PRO A 113 -20.63 5.75 -12.15
CA PRO A 113 -20.89 4.31 -12.12
C PRO A 113 -19.65 3.51 -12.48
N VAL A 114 -19.49 2.34 -11.85
CA VAL A 114 -18.41 1.39 -12.12
C VAL A 114 -19.01 0.06 -12.53
N THR A 115 -18.60 -0.44 -13.69
CA THR A 115 -19.04 -1.72 -14.24
C THR A 115 -18.32 -2.89 -13.56
N GLU A 116 -18.92 -4.08 -13.62
CA GLU A 116 -18.27 -5.32 -13.15
C GLU A 116 -16.92 -5.55 -13.82
N ALA A 117 -16.80 -5.30 -15.13
CA ALA A 117 -15.54 -5.41 -15.86
C ALA A 117 -14.47 -4.46 -15.29
N GLN A 118 -14.83 -3.20 -15.00
CA GLN A 118 -13.91 -2.25 -14.38
C GLN A 118 -13.51 -2.69 -12.96
N ARG A 119 -14.46 -3.19 -12.15
CA ARG A 119 -14.13 -3.72 -10.82
C ARG A 119 -13.16 -4.90 -10.88
N ASN A 120 -13.37 -5.82 -11.80
CA ASN A 120 -12.48 -6.96 -12.02
C ASN A 120 -11.09 -6.50 -12.50
N GLN A 121 -11.04 -5.48 -13.35
CA GLN A 121 -9.78 -4.88 -13.79
C GLN A 121 -9.04 -4.19 -12.64
N ILE A 122 -9.74 -3.43 -11.79
CA ILE A 122 -9.18 -2.78 -10.59
C ILE A 122 -8.57 -3.86 -9.67
N ALA A 123 -9.30 -4.93 -9.37
CA ALA A 123 -8.81 -6.03 -8.55
C ALA A 123 -7.55 -6.70 -9.16
N THR A 124 -7.55 -6.91 -10.48
CA THR A 124 -6.43 -7.51 -11.22
C THR A 124 -5.19 -6.63 -11.14
N VAL A 125 -5.31 -5.34 -11.49
CA VAL A 125 -4.19 -4.39 -11.50
C VAL A 125 -3.66 -4.19 -10.09
N TYR A 126 -4.52 -4.03 -9.10
CA TYR A 126 -4.10 -3.86 -7.71
C TYR A 126 -3.29 -5.06 -7.21
N ASN A 127 -3.72 -6.30 -7.49
CA ASN A 127 -2.91 -7.48 -7.20
C ASN A 127 -1.58 -7.48 -7.98
N GLN A 128 -1.59 -7.14 -9.27
CA GLN A 128 -0.38 -7.09 -10.10
C GLN A 128 0.66 -6.10 -9.55
N GLN A 129 0.23 -4.90 -9.10
CA GLN A 129 1.14 -3.91 -8.51
C GLN A 129 1.76 -4.44 -7.21
N TYR A 130 0.98 -5.09 -6.34
CA TYR A 130 1.53 -5.77 -5.15
C TYR A 130 2.53 -6.89 -5.50
N GLN A 131 2.26 -7.68 -6.55
CA GLN A 131 3.21 -8.72 -6.95
C GLN A 131 4.57 -8.16 -7.35
N LYS A 132 4.66 -6.92 -7.87
CA LYS A 132 5.94 -6.28 -8.17
C LYS A 132 6.77 -6.06 -6.90
N TRP A 133 6.13 -5.70 -5.78
CA TRP A 133 6.79 -5.66 -4.47
C TRP A 133 7.13 -7.06 -3.96
N PHE A 134 6.18 -8.00 -3.96
CA PHE A 134 6.40 -9.33 -3.36
C PHE A 134 7.47 -10.17 -4.06
N GLN A 135 7.67 -9.98 -5.37
CA GLN A 135 8.74 -10.64 -6.11
C GLN A 135 10.13 -10.37 -5.51
N TRP A 136 10.33 -9.25 -4.83
CA TRP A 136 11.60 -8.95 -4.16
C TRP A 136 11.86 -9.83 -2.95
N VAL A 137 10.84 -10.31 -2.23
CA VAL A 137 11.00 -11.09 -0.99
C VAL A 137 10.78 -12.59 -1.15
N TYR A 138 10.15 -13.05 -2.24
CA TYR A 138 10.02 -14.47 -2.50
C TYR A 138 11.39 -15.17 -2.58
N GLY A 139 11.59 -16.16 -1.70
CA GLY A 139 12.85 -16.91 -1.61
C GLY A 139 14.00 -16.18 -0.91
N PHE A 140 13.74 -15.01 -0.31
CA PHE A 140 14.72 -14.23 0.45
C PHE A 140 14.61 -14.47 1.96
N ASP A 141 15.74 -14.72 2.62
CA ASP A 141 15.93 -14.80 4.08
C ASP A 141 14.82 -15.55 4.84
N GLY A 142 14.42 -16.73 4.33
CA GLY A 142 13.40 -17.56 4.97
C GLY A 142 11.98 -17.01 4.91
N PHE A 143 11.70 -16.06 4.01
CA PHE A 143 10.33 -15.60 3.75
C PHE A 143 9.43 -16.80 3.41
N PRO A 144 8.31 -16.99 4.13
CA PRO A 144 7.58 -18.27 4.12
C PRO A 144 6.67 -18.45 2.91
N TYR A 145 6.44 -17.40 2.13
CA TYR A 145 5.49 -17.41 1.02
C TYR A 145 6.20 -17.38 -0.33
N SER A 146 5.61 -18.07 -1.31
CA SER A 146 6.00 -18.00 -2.72
C SER A 146 4.93 -17.35 -3.60
N ASN A 147 3.76 -17.06 -3.02
CA ASN A 147 2.65 -16.38 -3.67
C ASN A 147 1.70 -15.83 -2.58
N ILE A 148 1.66 -14.52 -2.42
CA ILE A 148 0.71 -13.81 -1.56
C ILE A 148 -0.51 -13.46 -2.39
N LYS A 149 -1.70 -13.82 -1.91
CA LYS A 149 -2.97 -13.54 -2.60
C LYS A 149 -3.50 -12.18 -2.20
N VAL A 150 -3.69 -11.27 -3.14
CA VAL A 150 -4.40 -10.01 -2.88
C VAL A 150 -5.79 -10.10 -3.48
N ASN A 151 -6.82 -10.00 -2.63
CA ASN A 151 -8.22 -10.21 -3.02
C ASN A 151 -9.04 -8.96 -2.73
N VAL A 152 -9.78 -8.46 -3.72
CA VAL A 152 -10.83 -7.47 -3.45
C VAL A 152 -12.07 -8.21 -2.97
N VAL A 153 -12.41 -8.04 -1.69
CA VAL A 153 -13.51 -8.76 -1.02
C VAL A 153 -14.73 -7.89 -0.74
N GLY A 154 -14.58 -6.56 -0.85
CA GLY A 154 -15.66 -5.63 -0.54
C GLY A 154 -15.58 -4.32 -1.30
N TRP A 155 -16.71 -3.64 -1.40
CA TRP A 155 -16.88 -2.34 -2.04
C TRP A 155 -17.78 -1.46 -1.19
N ALA A 156 -17.30 -0.28 -0.81
CA ALA A 156 -18.10 0.79 -0.24
C ALA A 156 -18.42 1.83 -1.31
N VAL A 157 -19.71 2.13 -1.46
CA VAL A 157 -20.24 3.11 -2.43
C VAL A 157 -21.27 4.00 -1.78
N ARG A 158 -21.42 5.23 -2.28
CA ARG A 158 -22.47 6.15 -1.79
C ARG A 158 -23.89 5.66 -2.10
N ASP A 159 -24.04 4.85 -3.15
CA ASP A 159 -25.30 4.28 -3.64
C ASP A 159 -24.99 2.95 -4.35
N ARG A 160 -25.75 1.89 -4.05
CA ARG A 160 -25.57 0.55 -4.64
C ARG A 160 -25.72 0.56 -6.16
N SER A 161 -26.53 1.46 -6.71
CA SER A 161 -26.76 1.59 -8.15
C SER A 161 -25.50 1.98 -8.93
N LEU A 162 -24.47 2.52 -8.26
CA LEU A 162 -23.18 2.78 -8.89
C LEU A 162 -22.43 1.50 -9.26
N LEU A 163 -22.71 0.38 -8.59
CA LEU A 163 -22.13 -0.92 -8.92
C LEU A 163 -22.96 -1.60 -10.02
N GLN A 164 -22.59 -1.37 -11.28
CA GLN A 164 -23.27 -1.98 -12.41
C GLN A 164 -22.80 -3.43 -12.61
N GLY A 165 -23.71 -4.32 -13.01
CA GLY A 165 -23.42 -5.75 -13.18
C GLY A 165 -23.52 -6.56 -11.87
N SER A 166 -22.90 -7.73 -11.84
CA SER A 166 -22.94 -8.62 -10.68
C SER A 166 -22.09 -8.09 -9.53
N THR A 167 -22.61 -8.22 -8.30
CA THR A 167 -21.88 -8.01 -7.05
C THR A 167 -21.74 -9.31 -6.26
N SER A 168 -22.00 -10.45 -6.91
CA SER A 168 -21.82 -11.77 -6.27
C SER A 168 -20.37 -11.97 -5.86
N GLY A 169 -20.17 -12.45 -4.62
CA GLY A 169 -18.84 -12.76 -4.09
C GLY A 169 -18.10 -11.58 -3.44
N ILE A 170 -18.65 -10.37 -3.48
CA ILE A 170 -18.13 -9.21 -2.74
C ILE A 170 -19.14 -8.70 -1.72
N ASP A 171 -18.65 -8.18 -0.61
CA ASP A 171 -19.46 -7.38 0.31
C ASP A 171 -19.72 -5.99 -0.28
N VAL A 172 -20.95 -5.49 -0.15
CA VAL A 172 -21.32 -4.15 -0.61
C VAL A 172 -21.82 -3.32 0.56
N TYR A 173 -21.06 -2.28 0.88
CA TYR A 173 -21.32 -1.33 1.94
C TYR A 173 -21.84 -0.01 1.37
N THR A 174 -22.75 0.62 2.11
CA THR A 174 -23.32 1.94 1.78
C THR A 174 -23.20 2.93 2.93
N ASP A 175 -22.49 2.54 3.98
CA ASP A 175 -22.23 3.37 5.15
C ASP A 175 -21.25 4.49 4.78
N ARG A 176 -21.21 5.51 5.62
CA ARG A 176 -20.35 6.67 5.44
C ARG A 176 -19.57 6.93 6.71
N ASP A 177 -18.33 7.39 6.55
CA ASP A 177 -17.55 7.89 7.68
C ASP A 177 -18.03 9.28 8.13
N SER A 178 -17.34 9.84 9.13
CA SER A 178 -17.64 11.17 9.69
C SER A 178 -17.52 12.30 8.67
N GLU A 179 -16.82 12.11 7.56
CA GLU A 179 -16.65 13.08 6.48
C GLU A 179 -17.67 12.87 5.35
N GLY A 180 -18.56 11.89 5.50
CA GLY A 180 -19.60 11.58 4.53
C GLY A 180 -19.12 10.72 3.36
N ALA A 181 -17.89 10.22 3.40
CA ALA A 181 -17.30 9.40 2.36
C ALA A 181 -17.67 7.91 2.53
N PRO A 182 -17.91 7.15 1.44
CA PRO A 182 -18.30 5.75 1.52
C PRO A 182 -17.29 4.91 2.31
N GLN A 183 -17.75 4.17 3.31
CA GLN A 183 -16.89 3.45 4.25
C GLN A 183 -17.16 1.94 4.23
N CYS A 184 -16.09 1.15 4.19
CA CYS A 184 -16.16 -0.29 4.47
C CYS A 184 -16.43 -0.50 5.97
N ALA A 185 -17.13 -1.58 6.34
CA ALA A 185 -17.55 -1.79 7.73
C ALA A 185 -16.36 -1.77 8.72
N PRO A 186 -16.27 -0.80 9.65
CA PRO A 186 -15.16 -0.72 10.59
C PRO A 186 -14.99 -1.98 11.45
N ALA A 187 -16.12 -2.62 11.81
CA ALA A 187 -16.15 -3.88 12.55
C ALA A 187 -15.39 -5.04 11.88
N CYS A 188 -15.14 -4.94 10.57
CA CYS A 188 -14.44 -5.93 9.77
C CYS A 188 -13.04 -5.48 9.33
N GLY A 189 -12.66 -4.23 9.59
CA GLY A 189 -11.38 -3.68 9.12
C GLY A 189 -10.25 -3.95 10.10
N ARG A 190 -9.16 -4.54 9.63
CA ARG A 190 -7.97 -4.80 10.43
C ARG A 190 -7.39 -3.55 11.09
N PHE A 191 -7.45 -2.41 10.41
CA PHE A 191 -7.04 -1.12 10.97
C PHE A 191 -7.71 -0.82 12.32
N PHE A 192 -8.98 -1.19 12.48
CA PHE A 192 -9.77 -1.01 13.71
C PHE A 192 -9.62 -2.17 14.70
N HIS A 193 -9.20 -3.35 14.22
CA HIS A 193 -9.13 -4.60 14.96
C HIS A 193 -7.73 -5.22 14.89
N GLN A 194 -6.70 -4.44 15.21
CA GLN A 194 -5.28 -4.88 15.16
C GLN A 194 -4.97 -6.02 16.15
N ASN A 195 -5.83 -6.22 17.16
CA ASN A 195 -5.78 -7.35 18.08
C ASN A 195 -6.29 -8.68 17.46
N GLY A 196 -6.83 -8.64 16.24
CA GLY A 196 -7.42 -9.78 15.55
C GLY A 196 -8.82 -10.19 16.04
N ASP A 197 -9.46 -9.37 16.87
CA ASP A 197 -10.82 -9.63 17.33
C ASP A 197 -11.85 -9.10 16.34
N TYR A 198 -12.31 -9.99 15.46
CA TYR A 198 -13.38 -9.71 14.50
C TYR A 198 -14.75 -10.22 14.96
N SER A 199 -14.99 -10.37 16.27
CA SER A 199 -16.27 -10.86 16.81
C SER A 199 -17.47 -9.98 16.44
N GLN A 200 -17.22 -8.69 16.18
CA GLN A 200 -18.23 -7.72 15.74
C GLN A 200 -18.40 -7.67 14.22
N CYS A 201 -17.51 -8.31 13.44
CA CYS A 201 -17.65 -8.37 11.99
C CYS A 201 -18.76 -9.35 11.61
N PRO A 202 -19.76 -8.96 10.79
CA PRO A 202 -20.67 -9.92 10.19
C PRO A 202 -19.93 -10.98 9.38
N GLY A 203 -20.05 -12.25 9.77
CA GLY A 203 -19.29 -13.37 9.20
C GLY A 203 -17.89 -13.56 9.82
N GLY A 204 -17.57 -12.81 10.87
CA GLY A 204 -16.38 -12.95 11.69
C GLY A 204 -15.08 -12.76 10.92
N ALA A 205 -14.01 -13.38 11.43
CA ALA A 205 -12.69 -13.32 10.81
C ALA A 205 -12.66 -13.82 9.35
N SER A 206 -13.64 -14.60 8.88
CA SER A 206 -13.67 -15.05 7.48
C SER A 206 -14.06 -13.94 6.48
N ARG A 207 -14.68 -12.85 6.97
CA ARG A 207 -15.17 -11.72 6.16
C ARG A 207 -14.42 -10.41 6.44
N HIS A 208 -13.33 -10.46 7.20
CA HIS A 208 -12.52 -9.27 7.46
C HIS A 208 -11.78 -8.80 6.19
N TYR A 209 -11.40 -7.52 6.20
CA TYR A 209 -10.45 -6.95 5.25
C TYR A 209 -9.24 -6.40 5.99
N ASP A 210 -8.07 -6.53 5.38
CA ASP A 210 -6.79 -6.06 5.90
C ASP A 210 -6.55 -4.59 5.54
N GLN A 211 -6.93 -4.21 4.33
CA GLN A 211 -6.62 -2.91 3.74
C GLN A 211 -7.80 -2.32 2.99
N SER A 212 -7.73 -1.03 2.74
CA SER A 212 -8.71 -0.29 1.95
C SER A 212 -8.06 0.45 0.79
N LEU A 213 -8.65 0.34 -0.40
CA LEU A 213 -8.25 1.11 -1.58
C LEU A 213 -9.27 2.22 -1.82
N TRP A 214 -8.87 3.47 -1.64
CA TRP A 214 -9.75 4.63 -1.78
C TRP A 214 -9.51 5.26 -3.14
N LEU A 215 -10.54 5.23 -3.99
CA LEU A 215 -10.53 5.87 -5.29
C LEU A 215 -11.41 7.11 -5.21
N THR A 216 -10.77 8.26 -5.02
CA THR A 216 -11.42 9.52 -4.67
C THR A 216 -11.46 10.48 -5.86
N ASP A 217 -12.63 10.99 -6.21
CA ASP A 217 -12.75 12.03 -7.24
C ASP A 217 -11.94 13.28 -6.86
N GLY A 218 -11.06 13.73 -7.75
CA GLY A 218 -10.33 14.99 -7.58
C GLY A 218 -9.22 14.97 -6.53
N PHE A 219 -8.88 13.80 -5.97
CA PHE A 219 -7.69 13.67 -5.12
C PHE A 219 -6.42 13.74 -5.96
N GLY A 220 -5.50 14.64 -5.61
CA GLY A 220 -4.41 15.07 -6.49
C GLY A 220 -3.23 14.09 -6.59
N GLY A 221 -2.92 13.38 -5.51
CA GLY A 221 -1.75 12.51 -5.44
C GLY A 221 -2.07 11.16 -4.81
N GLY A 222 -1.20 10.72 -3.90
CA GLY A 222 -1.34 9.49 -3.12
C GLY A 222 -1.38 9.76 -1.61
N ALA A 223 -1.81 8.75 -0.88
CA ALA A 223 -1.57 8.59 0.56
C ALA A 223 -1.65 7.11 0.90
N GLY A 224 -0.80 6.62 1.78
CA GLY A 224 -0.61 5.19 1.95
C GLY A 224 -0.04 4.82 3.31
N GLY A 225 -0.38 3.62 3.77
CA GLY A 225 0.10 3.12 5.04
C GLY A 225 -0.44 1.74 5.37
N ASP A 226 -0.52 1.43 6.65
CA ASP A 226 -1.03 0.15 7.13
C ASP A 226 -2.51 -0.09 6.77
N TRP A 227 -3.31 0.98 6.71
CA TRP A 227 -4.74 0.93 6.39
C TRP A 227 -5.03 0.71 4.89
N GLY A 228 -4.03 0.82 4.01
CA GLY A 228 -4.15 0.68 2.56
C GLY A 228 -3.64 1.91 1.81
N GLN A 229 -4.31 2.27 0.72
CA GLN A 229 -3.91 3.39 -0.15
C GLN A 229 -5.10 4.23 -0.60
N ARG A 230 -4.86 5.51 -0.83
CA ARG A 230 -5.78 6.48 -1.42
C ARG A 230 -5.12 7.17 -2.60
N MET A 231 -5.88 7.39 -3.65
CA MET A 231 -5.45 8.21 -4.79
C MET A 231 -6.64 8.74 -5.58
N GLY A 232 -6.35 9.64 -6.52
CA GLY A 232 -7.32 10.11 -7.50
C GLY A 232 -7.94 8.96 -8.29
N ARG A 233 -9.27 8.87 -8.33
CA ARG A 233 -9.96 7.88 -9.17
C ARG A 233 -9.61 8.11 -10.64
N GLU A 234 -9.59 9.36 -11.09
CA GLU A 234 -9.23 9.72 -12.46
C GLU A 234 -7.83 9.24 -12.82
N TYR A 235 -6.87 9.45 -11.91
CA TYR A 235 -5.50 8.97 -12.05
C TYR A 235 -5.46 7.44 -12.14
N PHE A 236 -6.06 6.73 -11.18
CA PHE A 236 -6.03 5.27 -11.16
C PHE A 236 -6.66 4.68 -12.44
N MET A 237 -7.85 5.17 -12.81
CA MET A 237 -8.59 4.65 -13.96
C MET A 237 -7.92 5.00 -15.29
N SER A 238 -7.18 6.10 -15.39
CA SER A 238 -6.37 6.40 -16.58
C SER A 238 -5.06 5.59 -16.63
N SER A 239 -4.55 5.17 -15.48
CA SER A 239 -3.32 4.38 -15.35
C SER A 239 -3.55 2.86 -15.36
N ILE A 240 -4.80 2.40 -15.34
CA ILE A 240 -5.18 0.98 -15.18
C ILE A 240 -4.70 0.05 -16.33
N GLY A 241 -4.24 0.63 -17.45
CA GLY A 241 -3.65 -0.11 -18.57
C GLY A 241 -2.12 -0.05 -18.64
N LEU A 242 -1.48 0.63 -17.69
CA LEU A 242 -0.03 0.79 -17.62
C LEU A 242 0.60 -0.37 -16.85
N SER A 243 1.82 -0.77 -17.24
CA SER A 243 2.59 -1.79 -16.52
C SER A 243 2.72 -1.44 -15.03
N ASP A 244 3.08 -0.20 -14.76
CA ASP A 244 3.33 0.34 -13.43
C ASP A 244 2.27 1.40 -13.15
N VAL A 245 1.73 1.47 -11.95
CA VAL A 245 0.85 2.57 -11.51
C VAL A 245 1.64 3.32 -10.45
N GLN A 246 2.38 4.35 -10.87
CA GLN A 246 3.47 4.96 -10.10
C GLN A 246 3.06 5.33 -8.67
N ILE A 247 1.97 6.11 -8.51
CA ILE A 247 1.50 6.54 -7.19
C ILE A 247 1.13 5.32 -6.35
N LEU A 248 0.37 4.38 -6.92
CA LEU A 248 0.00 3.17 -6.19
C LEU A 248 1.22 2.36 -5.73
N LEU A 249 2.25 2.23 -6.57
CA LEU A 249 3.48 1.52 -6.20
C LEU A 249 4.20 2.20 -5.03
N HIS A 250 4.28 3.53 -5.05
CA HIS A 250 4.83 4.31 -3.95
C HIS A 250 4.03 4.10 -2.66
N GLU A 251 2.71 4.29 -2.71
CA GLU A 251 1.84 4.15 -1.52
C GLU A 251 1.84 2.73 -0.93
N MET A 252 2.00 1.70 -1.78
CA MET A 252 2.18 0.32 -1.32
C MET A 252 3.50 0.12 -0.57
N GLY A 253 4.52 0.94 -0.82
CA GLY A 253 5.78 0.93 -0.10
C GLY A 253 5.60 1.27 1.38
N HIS A 254 4.84 2.32 1.68
CA HIS A 254 4.53 2.73 3.06
C HIS A 254 3.82 1.64 3.86
N THR A 255 2.94 0.87 3.21
CA THR A 255 2.32 -0.31 3.83
C THR A 255 3.35 -1.27 4.42
N PHE A 256 4.54 -1.38 3.82
CA PHE A 256 5.63 -2.26 4.29
C PHE A 256 6.73 -1.55 5.08
N GLY A 257 6.49 -0.33 5.52
CA GLY A 257 7.45 0.40 6.36
C GLY A 257 8.41 1.31 5.57
N LEU A 258 8.28 1.39 4.25
CA LEU A 258 9.19 2.25 3.49
C LEU A 258 8.90 3.72 3.77
N ASP A 259 9.96 4.47 3.99
CA ASP A 259 9.94 5.89 4.36
C ASP A 259 9.81 6.78 3.12
N ASP A 260 9.42 8.02 3.35
CA ASP A 260 9.46 9.08 2.35
C ASP A 260 10.82 9.78 2.26
N PHE A 261 11.04 10.46 1.13
CA PHE A 261 12.33 11.08 0.82
C PHE A 261 12.17 12.50 0.27
N TYR A 262 11.56 13.40 1.04
CA TYR A 262 11.43 14.81 0.64
C TYR A 262 12.61 15.68 1.10
N ASP A 263 13.02 15.52 2.34
CA ASP A 263 14.02 16.40 2.97
C ASP A 263 15.46 15.87 2.87
N TRP A 264 15.63 14.64 2.42
CA TRP A 264 16.93 14.01 2.31
C TRP A 264 16.92 12.85 1.30
N VAL A 265 18.11 12.50 0.79
CA VAL A 265 18.30 11.36 -0.11
C VAL A 265 19.61 10.65 0.28
N PRO A 266 19.65 9.30 0.29
CA PRO A 266 20.86 8.56 0.60
C PRO A 266 21.94 8.71 -0.49
N SER A 267 23.21 8.62 -0.11
CA SER A 267 24.32 8.92 -1.01
C SER A 267 24.47 7.88 -2.12
N GLY A 268 24.59 8.34 -3.37
CA GLY A 268 24.85 7.48 -4.53
C GLY A 268 23.60 6.88 -5.17
N VAL A 269 22.40 7.28 -4.72
CA VAL A 269 21.12 6.91 -5.34
C VAL A 269 20.24 8.15 -5.45
N SER A 270 19.60 8.38 -6.59
CA SER A 270 18.77 9.57 -6.84
C SER A 270 17.48 9.28 -7.61
N THR A 271 17.19 8.00 -7.86
CA THR A 271 16.05 7.56 -8.67
C THR A 271 15.54 6.24 -8.11
N PHE A 272 14.41 6.28 -7.43
CA PHE A 272 13.77 5.14 -6.79
C PHE A 272 12.31 5.50 -6.44
N ILE A 273 11.42 4.51 -6.33
CA ILE A 273 9.97 4.78 -6.25
C ILE A 273 9.59 5.55 -5.00
N MET A 274 10.27 5.31 -3.87
CA MET A 274 10.02 5.99 -2.60
C MET A 274 10.52 7.44 -2.56
N LEU A 275 11.34 7.86 -3.53
CA LEU A 275 11.57 9.28 -3.80
C LEU A 275 10.53 9.71 -4.82
N ALA A 276 9.41 10.21 -4.30
CA ALA A 276 8.21 10.54 -5.07
C ALA A 276 8.56 11.34 -6.33
N GLY A 277 7.96 10.93 -7.45
CA GLY A 277 8.23 11.52 -8.76
C GLY A 277 9.56 11.15 -9.45
N SER A 278 10.56 10.63 -8.74
CA SER A 278 11.88 10.37 -9.34
C SER A 278 11.92 9.11 -10.23
N SER A 279 11.06 8.12 -9.95
CA SER A 279 10.94 6.88 -10.71
C SER A 279 9.47 6.52 -10.93
N SER A 280 9.14 6.00 -12.11
CA SER A 280 7.81 5.47 -12.44
C SER A 280 7.64 3.99 -12.09
N ARG A 281 8.69 3.34 -11.57
CA ARG A 281 8.73 1.90 -11.26
C ARG A 281 9.55 1.61 -10.00
N ILE A 282 9.30 0.44 -9.39
CA ILE A 282 10.16 -0.11 -8.33
C ILE A 282 11.56 -0.38 -8.90
N THR A 283 12.58 0.19 -8.26
CA THR A 283 13.99 -0.01 -8.62
C THR A 283 14.65 -1.07 -7.73
N ASP A 284 15.89 -1.43 -8.05
CA ASP A 284 16.68 -2.32 -7.21
C ASP A 284 16.86 -1.78 -5.80
N PHE A 285 17.02 -0.46 -5.66
CA PHE A 285 17.18 0.16 -4.37
C PHE A 285 15.93 -0.04 -3.50
N ASP A 286 14.75 0.21 -4.06
CA ASP A 286 13.46 -0.01 -3.40
C ASP A 286 13.28 -1.47 -2.97
N GLY A 287 13.59 -2.40 -3.88
CA GLY A 287 13.54 -3.83 -3.61
C GLY A 287 14.44 -4.26 -2.46
N TRP A 288 15.65 -3.68 -2.37
CA TRP A 288 16.55 -3.93 -1.26
C TRP A 288 16.14 -3.24 0.04
N MET A 289 15.49 -2.07 -0.02
CA MET A 289 14.87 -1.45 1.16
C MET A 289 13.76 -2.35 1.73
N LEU A 290 12.90 -2.90 0.87
CA LEU A 290 11.86 -3.87 1.27
C LEU A 290 12.48 -5.13 1.91
N ARG A 291 13.55 -5.66 1.33
CA ARG A 291 14.31 -6.79 1.91
C ARG A 291 14.91 -6.46 3.27
N ASN A 292 15.42 -5.24 3.46
CA ASN A 292 16.00 -4.82 4.73
C ASN A 292 14.95 -4.84 5.84
N TRP A 293 13.75 -4.34 5.54
CA TRP A 293 12.62 -4.41 6.45
C TRP A 293 12.25 -5.83 6.86
N TRP A 294 12.12 -6.75 5.90
CA TRP A 294 11.91 -8.17 6.24
C TRP A 294 13.05 -8.74 7.09
N TYR A 295 14.30 -8.48 6.69
CA TYR A 295 15.50 -9.01 7.35
C TYR A 295 15.55 -8.60 8.83
N GLU A 296 15.29 -7.32 9.12
CA GLU A 296 15.37 -6.75 10.46
C GLU A 296 14.13 -7.10 11.30
N LEU A 297 12.94 -6.91 10.73
CA LEU A 297 11.69 -7.18 11.43
C LEU A 297 11.59 -8.66 11.82
N LYS A 298 11.92 -9.58 10.90
CA LYS A 298 11.87 -11.02 11.20
C LYS A 298 12.74 -11.39 12.40
N ARG A 299 13.97 -10.85 12.47
CA ARG A 299 14.90 -11.07 13.59
C ARG A 299 14.38 -10.48 14.89
N ASN A 300 13.88 -9.25 14.84
CA ASN A 300 13.26 -8.61 16.00
C ASN A 300 12.05 -9.40 16.53
N ARG A 301 11.26 -9.98 15.62
CA ARG A 301 10.02 -10.70 15.93
C ARG A 301 10.21 -12.18 16.28
N GLY A 302 11.37 -12.77 15.99
CA GLY A 302 11.61 -14.21 16.12
C GLY A 302 10.79 -15.04 15.13
N TRP A 303 10.65 -14.52 13.90
CA TRP A 303 9.79 -15.06 12.83
C TRP A 303 10.44 -16.07 11.90
#